data_AF-A0A958RCZ2-F1
#
_entry.id   AF-A0A958RCZ2-F1
#
_cell.length_a   1.000
_cell.length_b   1.000
_cell.length_c   1.000
_cell.angle_alpha   90.00
_cell.angle_beta   90.00
_cell.angle_gamma   90.00
#
_symmetry.space_group_name_H-M   'P 1'
#
loop_
_entity.id
_entity.type
_entity.pdbx_description
1 polymer ?
#
loop_
_entity_poly.entity_id
_entity_poly.type
_entity_poly.pdbx_seq_one_letter_code
_entity_poly.pdbx_strand_id
1 'polypeptide(L)'
;NAIISLTYDALNTREKKTKYHNRLMKLLKASLRYREKDADSETDYNNHIAGLTHPLEKRYMLDLAAMAVWEDRITEPSEMAFMHRLCNDLKLPPEAAGNAIANVNDFYERHKDELPYLNDGNFARNFYDNASKMVSTLIIRNKKRLQQELMESKELVMLLSQATSRELSKAEKQKVKAQLTDIFKMIP
;
A
#
# COMPACT_ATOMS: atom_id res chain seq x y z
N ASN A 1 -2.63 -5.60 10.24
CA ASN A 1 -1.74 -6.52 9.50
C ASN A 1 -2.52 -7.34 8.49
N ALA A 2 -3.56 -8.07 8.91
CA ALA A 2 -4.46 -8.82 8.01
C ALA A 2 -4.93 -8.03 6.77
N ILE A 3 -5.44 -6.80 6.95
CA ILE A 3 -5.90 -5.95 5.84
C ILE A 3 -4.78 -5.63 4.83
N ILE A 4 -3.59 -5.28 5.32
CA ILE A 4 -2.46 -4.90 4.46
C ILE A 4 -1.92 -6.12 3.71
N SER A 5 -1.83 -7.28 4.38
CA SER A 5 -1.42 -8.53 3.74
C SER A 5 -2.44 -8.96 2.68
N LEU A 6 -3.73 -8.95 3.02
CA LEU A 6 -4.81 -9.33 2.11
C LEU A 6 -4.87 -8.43 0.86
N THR A 7 -4.78 -7.12 1.05
CA THR A 7 -4.76 -6.17 -0.08
C THR A 7 -3.50 -6.31 -0.91
N TYR A 8 -2.34 -6.56 -0.30
CA TYR A 8 -1.11 -6.85 -1.04
C TYR A 8 -1.26 -8.11 -1.89
N ASP A 9 -1.80 -9.19 -1.32
CA ASP A 9 -1.97 -10.46 -2.01
C ASP A 9 -3.00 -10.33 -3.14
N ALA A 10 -4.12 -9.65 -2.91
CA ALA A 10 -5.12 -9.33 -3.93
C ALA A 10 -4.54 -8.52 -5.10
N LEU A 11 -3.69 -7.52 -4.83
CA LEU A 11 -3.01 -6.78 -5.90
C LEU A 11 -1.94 -7.61 -6.61
N ASN A 12 -1.39 -8.63 -5.94
CA ASN A 12 -0.36 -9.48 -6.50
C ASN A 12 -0.90 -10.52 -7.50
N THR A 13 -2.21 -10.80 -7.52
CA THR A 13 -2.81 -11.82 -8.40
C THR A 13 -2.89 -11.41 -9.86
N ARG A 14 -2.83 -10.10 -10.15
CA ARG A 14 -2.89 -9.57 -11.51
C ARG A 14 -1.72 -10.06 -12.37
N GLU A 15 -2.04 -10.53 -13.58
CA GLU A 15 -1.03 -11.01 -14.52
C GLU A 15 -0.21 -9.85 -15.11
N LYS A 16 -0.87 -8.72 -15.44
CA LYS A 16 -0.23 -7.53 -16.01
C LYS A 16 -0.22 -6.35 -15.04
N LYS A 17 0.88 -6.22 -14.27
CA LYS A 17 1.07 -5.12 -13.32
C LYS A 17 1.64 -3.88 -14.00
N THR A 18 0.95 -2.74 -13.89
CA THR A 18 1.51 -1.45 -14.31
C THR A 18 2.62 -0.99 -13.36
N LYS A 19 3.40 0.02 -13.77
CA LYS A 19 4.41 0.67 -12.91
C LYS A 19 3.80 1.22 -11.60
N TYR A 20 2.53 1.61 -11.61
CA TYR A 20 1.82 2.14 -10.44
C TYR A 20 1.42 1.02 -9.48
N HIS A 21 0.88 -0.10 -9.98
CA HIS A 21 0.63 -1.29 -9.16
C HIS A 21 1.90 -1.72 -8.41
N ASN A 22 3.04 -1.80 -9.10
CA ASN A 22 4.32 -2.14 -8.49
C ASN A 22 4.76 -1.14 -7.39
N ARG A 23 4.50 0.16 -7.58
CA ARG A 23 4.78 1.20 -6.58
C ARG A 23 3.88 1.08 -5.36
N LEU A 24 2.58 0.85 -5.57
CA LEU A 24 1.59 0.67 -4.51
C LEU A 24 1.92 -0.57 -3.67
N MET A 25 2.21 -1.69 -4.31
CA MET A 25 2.67 -2.92 -3.64
C MET A 25 3.95 -2.69 -2.83
N LYS A 26 4.93 -1.96 -3.38
CA LYS A 26 6.16 -1.60 -2.65
C LYS A 26 5.87 -0.73 -1.43
N LEU A 27 4.90 0.18 -1.53
CA LEU A 27 4.46 1.02 -0.41
C LEU A 27 3.78 0.17 0.68
N LEU A 28 2.86 -0.72 0.31
CA LEU A 28 2.23 -1.67 1.25
C LEU A 28 3.27 -2.56 1.93
N LYS A 29 4.24 -3.09 1.18
CA LYS A 29 5.35 -3.88 1.77
C LYS A 29 6.24 -3.04 2.69
N ALA A 30 6.44 -1.76 2.38
CA ALA A 30 7.20 -0.84 3.23
C ALA A 30 6.45 -0.43 4.50
N SER A 31 5.11 -0.36 4.47
CA SER A 31 4.30 -0.09 5.67
C SER A 31 4.30 -1.28 6.64
N LEU A 32 4.36 -2.51 6.12
CA LEU A 32 4.54 -3.72 6.92
C LEU A 32 5.88 -3.75 7.68
N ARG A 33 6.93 -3.13 7.13
CA ARG A 33 8.29 -3.08 7.72
C ARG A 33 8.42 -2.24 8.99
N TYR A 34 7.39 -1.48 9.38
CA TYR A 34 7.44 -0.68 10.61
C TYR A 34 7.16 -1.50 11.88
N ARG A 35 6.92 -2.80 11.76
CA ARG A 35 6.79 -3.73 12.90
C ARG A 35 7.91 -4.77 12.85
N GLU A 36 8.45 -5.02 14.03
CA GLU A 36 9.73 -5.61 14.44
C GLU A 36 10.31 -6.80 13.64
N LYS A 37 11.65 -6.91 13.79
CA LYS A 37 12.55 -8.05 13.51
C LYS A 37 11.81 -9.37 13.23
N ASP A 38 11.64 -9.70 11.96
CA ASP A 38 11.60 -11.06 11.35
C ASP A 38 10.92 -10.98 9.96
N ALA A 39 11.38 -10.00 9.16
CA ALA A 39 10.85 -9.67 7.85
C ALA A 39 11.31 -10.62 6.72
N ASP A 40 11.54 -11.89 7.07
CA ASP A 40 11.70 -13.02 6.14
C ASP A 40 10.50 -13.99 6.21
N SER A 41 9.52 -13.76 7.09
CA SER A 41 8.22 -14.42 6.93
C SER A 41 7.49 -13.75 5.77
N GLU A 42 7.29 -14.51 4.70
CA GLU A 42 6.20 -14.28 3.77
C GLU A 42 4.95 -13.92 4.56
N THR A 43 4.22 -12.93 4.06
CA THR A 43 2.94 -12.47 4.57
C THR A 43 2.14 -13.63 5.15
N ASP A 44 1.99 -13.65 6.47
CA ASP A 44 1.31 -14.73 7.19
C ASP A 44 -0.21 -14.61 7.03
N TYR A 45 -0.63 -14.64 5.77
CA TYR A 45 -2.01 -14.60 5.32
C TYR A 45 -2.82 -15.67 6.04
N ASN A 46 -2.27 -16.88 6.16
CA ASN A 46 -2.94 -18.00 6.81
C ASN A 46 -3.20 -17.75 8.30
N ASN A 47 -2.21 -17.26 9.07
CA ASN A 47 -2.46 -17.00 10.50
C ASN A 47 -3.35 -15.77 10.72
N HIS A 48 -3.30 -14.79 9.82
CA HIS A 48 -4.18 -13.62 9.90
C HIS A 48 -5.64 -13.93 9.55
N ILE A 49 -5.89 -14.82 8.58
CA ILE A 49 -7.23 -15.26 8.20
C ILE A 49 -7.80 -16.22 9.27
N ALA A 50 -6.96 -17.12 9.82
CA ALA A 50 -7.37 -18.04 10.87
C ALA A 50 -7.80 -17.33 12.17
N GLY A 51 -7.27 -16.13 12.44
CA GLY A 51 -7.64 -15.31 13.59
C GLY A 51 -9.02 -14.63 13.50
N LEU A 52 -9.68 -14.64 12.33
CA LEU A 52 -10.97 -13.98 12.12
C LEU A 52 -12.12 -14.87 12.61
N THR A 53 -12.67 -14.51 13.76
CA THR A 53 -13.74 -15.29 14.41
C THR A 53 -15.12 -14.73 14.11
N HIS A 54 -15.26 -13.42 13.93
CA HIS A 54 -16.57 -12.78 13.79
C HIS A 54 -17.08 -12.79 12.34
N PRO A 55 -18.35 -13.16 12.06
CA PRO A 55 -18.89 -13.21 10.70
C PRO A 55 -18.79 -11.90 9.91
N LEU A 56 -18.98 -10.76 10.59
CA LEU A 56 -18.88 -9.44 9.96
C LEU A 56 -17.45 -9.10 9.53
N GLU A 57 -16.43 -9.51 10.31
CA GLU A 57 -15.03 -9.27 9.95
C GLU A 57 -14.67 -10.03 8.68
N LYS A 58 -15.15 -11.26 8.55
CA LYS A 58 -14.94 -12.08 7.35
C LYS A 58 -15.55 -11.45 6.11
N ARG A 59 -16.80 -10.95 6.21
CA ARG A 59 -17.46 -10.23 5.12
C ARG A 59 -16.72 -8.95 4.77
N TYR A 60 -16.31 -8.18 5.77
CA TYR A 60 -15.53 -6.97 5.57
C TYR A 60 -14.19 -7.22 4.83
N MET A 61 -13.48 -8.29 5.20
CA MET A 61 -12.24 -8.69 4.50
C MET A 61 -12.52 -9.09 3.04
N LEU A 62 -13.61 -9.81 2.79
CA LEU A 62 -14.04 -10.16 1.45
C LEU A 62 -14.36 -8.92 0.60
N ASP A 63 -15.09 -7.95 1.17
CA ASP A 63 -15.43 -6.70 0.48
C ASP A 63 -14.17 -5.87 0.16
N LEU A 64 -13.20 -5.83 1.09
CA LEU A 64 -11.90 -5.21 0.85
C LEU A 64 -11.12 -5.88 -0.29
N ALA A 65 -11.12 -7.20 -0.34
CA ALA A 65 -10.49 -7.96 -1.40
C ALA A 65 -11.19 -7.72 -2.76
N ALA A 66 -12.52 -7.67 -2.76
CA ALA A 66 -13.31 -7.35 -3.96
C ALA A 66 -12.95 -5.96 -4.51
N MET A 67 -12.86 -4.94 -3.65
CA MET A 67 -12.44 -3.59 -4.06
C MET A 67 -11.01 -3.55 -4.62
N ALA A 68 -10.08 -4.33 -4.05
CA ALA A 68 -8.69 -4.38 -4.53
C ALA A 68 -8.57 -5.05 -5.90
N VAL A 69 -9.41 -6.05 -6.18
CA VAL A 69 -9.46 -6.76 -7.46
C VAL A 69 -10.17 -5.95 -8.55
N TRP A 70 -11.18 -5.16 -8.19
CA TRP A 70 -12.07 -4.47 -9.13
C TRP A 70 -11.44 -3.28 -9.90
N GLU A 71 -10.17 -2.93 -9.66
CA GLU A 71 -9.50 -1.68 -10.09
C GLU A 71 -9.71 -1.27 -11.57
N ASP A 72 -9.72 -2.23 -12.52
CA ASP A 72 -9.86 -1.94 -13.96
C ASP A 72 -11.25 -2.27 -14.54
N ARG A 73 -12.26 -2.49 -13.69
CA ARG A 73 -13.65 -2.88 -14.04
C ARG A 73 -13.78 -4.21 -14.79
N ILE A 74 -12.66 -4.89 -15.06
CA ILE A 74 -12.58 -6.21 -15.66
C ILE A 74 -11.91 -7.11 -14.63
N THR A 75 -12.64 -8.13 -14.17
CA THR A 75 -12.06 -9.13 -13.28
C THR A 75 -11.41 -10.24 -14.09
N GLU A 76 -10.11 -10.42 -13.93
CA GLU A 76 -9.36 -11.49 -14.59
C GLU A 76 -9.70 -12.86 -13.96
N PRO A 77 -9.57 -13.98 -14.70
CA PRO A 77 -9.79 -15.33 -14.16
C PRO A 77 -8.92 -15.64 -12.93
N SER A 78 -7.69 -15.14 -12.90
CA SER A 78 -6.75 -15.25 -11.79
C SER A 78 -7.28 -14.56 -10.52
N GLU A 79 -7.91 -13.39 -10.68
CA GLU A 79 -8.50 -12.63 -9.58
C GLU A 79 -9.77 -13.30 -9.05
N MET A 80 -10.64 -13.83 -9.92
CA MET A 80 -11.79 -14.63 -9.49
C MET A 80 -11.37 -15.88 -8.73
N ALA A 81 -10.31 -16.58 -9.19
CA ALA A 81 -9.79 -17.75 -8.51
C ALA A 81 -9.25 -17.41 -7.10
N PHE A 82 -8.64 -16.23 -6.94
CA PHE A 82 -8.25 -15.72 -5.62
C PHE A 82 -9.45 -15.44 -4.72
N MET A 83 -10.49 -14.77 -5.24
CA MET A 83 -11.70 -14.46 -4.47
C MET A 83 -12.43 -15.72 -3.98
N HIS A 84 -12.51 -16.76 -4.81
CA HIS A 84 -13.07 -18.04 -4.41
C HIS A 84 -12.23 -18.75 -3.35
N ARG A 85 -10.89 -18.70 -3.46
CA ARG A 85 -9.98 -19.22 -2.44
C ARG A 85 -10.19 -18.52 -1.10
N LEU A 86 -10.23 -17.19 -1.12
CA LEU A 86 -10.49 -16.38 0.08
C LEU A 86 -11.83 -16.73 0.74
N CYS A 87 -12.89 -16.94 -0.06
CA CYS A 87 -14.18 -17.40 0.47
C CYS A 87 -14.05 -18.75 1.17
N ASN A 88 -13.33 -19.70 0.58
CA ASN A 88 -13.08 -21.00 1.19
C ASN A 88 -12.32 -20.88 2.52
N ASP A 89 -11.26 -20.07 2.55
CA ASP A 89 -10.43 -19.85 3.74
C ASP A 89 -11.25 -19.19 4.87
N LEU A 90 -12.13 -18.25 4.52
CA LEU A 90 -13.04 -17.58 5.45
C LEU A 90 -14.26 -18.44 5.84
N LYS A 91 -14.48 -19.58 5.18
CA LYS A 91 -15.68 -20.44 5.30
C LYS A 91 -16.98 -19.69 4.95
N LEU A 92 -16.93 -18.90 3.88
CA LEU A 92 -18.05 -18.19 3.29
C LEU A 92 -18.63 -18.99 2.10
N PRO A 93 -19.92 -18.80 1.76
CA PRO A 93 -20.50 -19.47 0.61
C PRO A 93 -19.80 -19.03 -0.69
N PRO A 94 -19.67 -19.91 -1.69
CA PRO A 94 -18.95 -19.60 -2.93
C PRO A 94 -19.58 -18.43 -3.72
N GLU A 95 -20.90 -18.22 -3.56
CA GLU A 95 -21.64 -17.10 -4.13
C GLU A 95 -21.21 -15.74 -3.54
N ALA A 96 -20.61 -15.72 -2.34
CA ALA A 96 -20.20 -14.48 -1.69
C ALA A 96 -19.15 -13.72 -2.51
N ALA A 97 -18.26 -14.43 -3.22
CA ALA A 97 -17.27 -13.79 -4.09
C ALA A 97 -17.93 -12.98 -5.21
N GLY A 98 -18.88 -13.60 -5.92
CA GLY A 98 -19.63 -12.93 -6.99
C GLY A 98 -20.47 -11.77 -6.47
N ASN A 99 -21.15 -11.96 -5.33
CA ASN A 99 -21.96 -10.92 -4.70
C ASN A 99 -21.09 -9.73 -4.24
N ALA A 100 -19.93 -9.97 -3.67
CA ALA A 100 -19.03 -8.89 -3.24
C ALA A 100 -18.55 -8.05 -4.43
N ILE A 101 -18.16 -8.69 -5.53
CA ILE A 101 -17.75 -7.98 -6.76
C ILE A 101 -18.93 -7.24 -7.38
N ALA A 102 -20.11 -7.85 -7.45
CA ALA A 102 -21.31 -7.22 -7.96
C ALA A 102 -21.69 -5.98 -7.12
N ASN A 103 -21.60 -6.07 -5.79
CA ASN A 103 -21.86 -4.95 -4.89
C ASN A 103 -20.88 -3.79 -5.12
N VAL A 104 -19.59 -4.07 -5.31
CA VAL A 104 -18.59 -3.03 -5.62
C VAL A 104 -18.92 -2.37 -6.96
N ASN A 105 -19.28 -3.16 -7.97
CA ASN A 105 -19.66 -2.65 -9.29
C ASN A 105 -20.93 -1.79 -9.23
N ASP A 106 -21.95 -2.23 -8.50
CA ASP A 106 -23.20 -1.49 -8.29
C ASP A 106 -22.96 -0.17 -7.55
N PHE A 107 -22.13 -0.20 -6.49
CA PHE A 107 -21.73 1.01 -5.76
C PHE A 107 -21.02 1.99 -6.69
N TYR A 108 -20.09 1.49 -7.49
CA TYR A 108 -19.36 2.31 -8.44
C TYR A 108 -20.29 2.97 -9.46
N GLU A 109 -21.14 2.19 -10.13
CA GLU A 109 -22.03 2.72 -11.17
C GLU A 109 -23.01 3.77 -10.62
N ARG A 110 -23.43 3.64 -9.37
CA ARG A 110 -24.31 4.62 -8.69
C ARG A 110 -23.61 5.92 -8.32
N HIS A 111 -22.31 5.88 -8.00
CA HIS A 111 -21.59 7.04 -7.45
C HIS A 111 -20.47 7.59 -8.35
N LYS A 112 -20.23 7.00 -9.53
CA LYS A 112 -19.15 7.42 -10.45
C LYS A 112 -19.22 8.90 -10.86
N ASP A 113 -20.42 9.46 -10.95
CA ASP A 113 -20.62 10.86 -11.36
C ASP A 113 -20.42 11.83 -10.17
N GLU A 114 -20.65 11.36 -8.94
CA GLU A 114 -20.43 12.12 -7.70
C GLU A 114 -18.99 12.04 -7.20
N LEU A 115 -18.24 11.02 -7.62
CA LEU A 115 -16.87 10.73 -7.20
C LEU A 115 -15.89 10.82 -8.39
N PRO A 116 -15.44 12.03 -8.77
CA PRO A 116 -14.53 12.24 -9.90
C PRO A 116 -13.27 11.37 -9.87
N TYR A 117 -12.77 11.04 -8.67
CA TYR A 117 -11.57 10.23 -8.46
C TYR A 117 -11.77 8.74 -8.80
N LEU A 118 -13.02 8.26 -8.81
CA LEU A 118 -13.37 6.90 -9.21
C LEU A 118 -13.59 6.81 -10.73
N ASN A 119 -13.95 7.90 -11.39
CA ASN A 119 -14.26 7.91 -12.83
C ASN A 119 -13.00 7.81 -13.70
N ASP A 120 -11.88 8.33 -13.22
CA ASP A 120 -10.58 8.12 -13.86
C ASP A 120 -10.13 6.67 -13.65
N GLY A 121 -10.09 5.88 -14.73
CA GLY A 121 -9.71 4.45 -14.73
C GLY A 121 -8.26 4.15 -14.33
N ASN A 122 -7.61 4.99 -13.52
CA ASN A 122 -6.31 4.75 -12.92
C ASN A 122 -6.24 5.38 -11.51
N PHE A 123 -7.15 5.00 -10.62
CA PHE A 123 -7.17 5.51 -9.23
C PHE A 123 -5.79 5.39 -8.55
N ALA A 124 -5.11 4.25 -8.66
CA ALA A 124 -3.78 4.06 -8.06
C ALA A 124 -2.73 5.05 -8.60
N ARG A 125 -2.81 5.40 -9.90
CA ARG A 125 -1.95 6.41 -10.51
C ARG A 125 -2.26 7.79 -9.94
N ASN A 126 -3.52 8.19 -9.97
CA ASN A 126 -3.95 9.50 -9.51
C ASN A 126 -3.64 9.70 -8.02
N PHE A 127 -3.87 8.67 -7.19
CA PHE A 127 -3.48 8.68 -5.78
C PHE A 127 -1.97 8.87 -5.61
N TYR A 128 -1.15 8.09 -6.32
CA TYR A 128 0.31 8.20 -6.22
C TYR A 128 0.82 9.57 -6.69
N ASP A 129 0.32 10.07 -7.82
CA ASP A 129 0.71 11.37 -8.39
C ASP A 129 0.29 12.52 -7.46
N ASN A 130 -0.91 12.45 -6.89
CA ASN A 130 -1.40 13.45 -5.94
C ASN A 130 -0.65 13.40 -4.60
N ALA A 131 -0.40 12.20 -4.06
CA ALA A 131 0.41 12.02 -2.85
C ALA A 131 1.84 12.53 -3.07
N SER A 132 2.44 12.22 -4.22
CA SER A 132 3.78 12.72 -4.57
C SER A 132 3.80 14.25 -4.66
N LYS A 133 2.80 14.87 -5.30
CA LYS A 133 2.67 16.34 -5.37
C LYS A 133 2.50 16.96 -3.98
N MET A 134 1.69 16.34 -3.11
CA MET A 134 1.51 16.79 -1.74
C MET A 134 2.83 16.73 -0.96
N VAL A 135 3.55 15.61 -1.00
CA VAL A 135 4.87 15.46 -0.36
C VAL A 135 5.87 16.48 -0.89
N SER A 136 5.96 16.65 -2.21
CA SER A 136 6.84 17.68 -2.81
C SER A 136 6.47 19.08 -2.31
N THR A 137 5.17 19.39 -2.22
CA THR A 137 4.69 20.68 -1.71
C THR A 137 5.08 20.88 -0.25
N LEU A 138 4.92 19.87 0.60
CA LEU A 138 5.30 19.93 2.02
C LEU A 138 6.81 20.14 2.20
N ILE A 139 7.64 19.45 1.41
CA ILE A 139 9.10 19.64 1.40
C ILE A 139 9.45 21.07 1.00
N ILE A 140 8.85 21.59 -0.08
CA ILE A 140 9.12 22.95 -0.57
C ILE A 140 8.68 24.00 0.45
N ARG A 141 7.50 23.84 1.05
CA ARG A 141 6.97 24.75 2.08
C ARG A 141 7.85 24.78 3.32
N ASN A 142 8.40 23.64 3.73
CA ASN A 142 9.23 23.51 4.94
C ASN A 142 10.74 23.57 4.66
N LYS A 143 11.17 23.93 3.45
CA LYS A 143 12.58 23.85 3.02
C LYS A 143 13.58 24.55 3.94
N LYS A 144 13.24 25.73 4.48
CA LYS A 144 14.14 26.51 5.34
C LYS A 144 14.40 25.79 6.67
N ARG A 145 13.34 25.29 7.29
CA ARG A 145 13.43 24.50 8.52
C ARG A 145 14.20 23.21 8.26
N LEU A 146 13.88 22.50 7.18
CA LEU A 146 14.60 21.28 6.80
C LEU A 146 16.09 21.53 6.61
N GLN A 147 16.48 22.62 5.94
CA GLN A 147 17.88 23.00 5.78
C GLN A 147 18.57 23.23 7.13
N GLN A 148 17.91 23.93 8.05
CA GLN A 148 18.45 24.19 9.39
C GLN A 148 18.66 22.88 10.18
N GLU A 149 17.64 22.04 10.26
CA GLU A 149 17.70 20.74 10.97
C GLU A 149 18.76 19.80 10.36
N LEU A 150 18.91 19.81 9.03
CA LEU A 150 19.96 19.05 8.35
C LEU A 150 21.36 19.56 8.72
N MET A 151 21.56 20.89 8.77
CA MET A 151 22.86 21.50 9.12
C MET A 151 23.26 21.26 10.58
N GLU A 152 22.29 21.05 11.48
CA GLU A 152 22.56 20.69 12.87
C GLU A 152 23.17 19.27 13.01
N SER A 153 22.95 18.39 12.03
CA SER A 153 23.58 17.07 11.96
C SER A 153 24.74 17.01 10.97
N LYS A 154 25.94 17.32 11.46
CA LYS A 154 27.19 17.23 10.67
C LYS A 154 27.44 15.84 10.08
N GLU A 155 27.12 14.78 10.82
CA GLU A 155 27.25 13.40 10.35
C GLU A 155 26.31 13.11 9.18
N LEU A 156 25.05 13.57 9.26
CA LEU A 156 24.07 13.38 8.20
C LEU A 156 24.49 14.07 6.91
N VAL A 157 24.93 15.33 7.00
CA VAL A 157 25.40 16.10 5.83
C VAL A 157 26.60 15.42 5.18
N MET A 158 27.55 14.94 6.00
CA MET A 158 28.70 14.19 5.49
C MET A 158 28.28 12.91 4.77
N LEU A 159 27.38 12.11 5.36
CA LEU A 159 26.90 10.86 4.76
C LEU A 159 26.11 11.12 3.46
N LEU A 160 25.28 12.17 3.43
CA LEU A 160 24.56 12.58 2.22
C LEU A 160 25.52 13.02 1.11
N SER A 161 26.57 13.78 1.46
CA SER A 161 27.62 14.16 0.51
C SER A 161 28.42 12.97 0.01
N GLN A 162 28.68 11.96 0.85
CA GLN A 162 29.38 10.75 0.42
C GLN A 162 28.49 9.89 -0.49
N ALA A 163 27.18 9.85 -0.24
CA ALA A 163 26.22 9.10 -1.05
C ALA A 163 26.10 9.59 -2.50
N THR A 164 26.52 10.84 -2.80
CA THR A 164 26.55 11.35 -4.19
C THR A 164 27.73 10.80 -4.99
N SER A 165 28.79 10.36 -4.30
CA SER A 165 30.08 10.00 -4.90
C SER A 165 30.45 8.53 -4.74
N ARG A 166 29.94 7.87 -3.69
CA ARG A 166 30.14 6.45 -3.44
C ARG A 166 28.88 5.81 -2.89
N GLU A 167 28.80 4.49 -3.02
CA GLU A 167 27.74 3.75 -2.34
C GLU A 167 28.00 3.68 -0.82
N LEU A 168 26.96 3.98 -0.04
CA LEU A 168 26.98 3.85 1.41
C LEU A 168 26.82 2.37 1.83
N SER A 169 27.51 1.98 2.90
CA SER A 169 27.34 0.68 3.55
C SER A 169 25.94 0.54 4.14
N LYS A 170 25.54 -0.70 4.46
CA LYS A 170 24.22 -0.98 5.07
C LYS A 170 24.02 -0.21 6.39
N ALA A 171 25.06 -0.12 7.22
CA ALA A 171 25.03 0.61 8.48
C ALA A 171 24.87 2.12 8.27
N GLU A 172 25.60 2.70 7.31
CA GLU A 172 25.50 4.11 6.94
C GLU A 172 24.13 4.45 6.37
N LYS A 173 23.61 3.63 5.45
CA LYS A 173 22.24 3.76 4.92
C LYS A 173 21.20 3.73 6.04
N GLN A 174 21.40 2.90 7.06
CA GLN A 174 20.49 2.80 8.20
C GLN A 174 20.56 4.05 9.10
N LYS A 175 21.75 4.60 9.34
CA LYS A 175 21.93 5.87 10.06
C LYS A 175 21.27 7.04 9.33
N VAL A 176 21.54 7.20 8.03
CA VAL A 176 20.93 8.24 7.19
C VAL A 176 19.41 8.14 7.23
N LYS A 177 18.87 6.92 7.09
CA LYS A 177 17.42 6.70 7.15
C LYS A 177 16.83 7.12 8.49
N ALA A 178 17.46 6.74 9.61
CA ALA A 178 16.98 7.08 10.95
C ALA A 178 16.93 8.60 11.15
N GLN A 179 18.04 9.29 10.87
CA GLN A 179 18.15 10.73 11.05
C GLN A 179 17.19 11.52 10.14
N LEU A 180 17.06 11.13 8.86
CA LEU A 180 16.08 11.75 7.95
C LEU A 180 14.64 11.53 8.42
N THR A 181 14.33 10.34 8.97
CA THR A 181 12.99 10.04 9.48
C THR A 181 12.64 10.96 10.65
N ASP A 182 13.58 11.23 11.55
CA ASP A 182 13.36 12.12 12.69
C ASP A 182 13.17 13.58 12.25
N ILE A 183 13.92 14.04 11.25
CA ILE A 183 13.71 15.35 10.63
C ILE A 183 12.32 15.44 9.96
N PHE A 184 11.88 14.39 9.24
CA PHE A 184 10.59 14.41 8.57
C PHE A 184 9.39 14.36 9.52
N LYS A 185 9.52 13.78 10.71
CA LYS A 185 8.47 13.83 11.75
C LYS A 185 8.17 15.26 12.22
N MET A 186 9.05 16.22 11.95
CA MET A 186 8.85 17.62 12.31
C MET A 186 8.08 18.43 11.25
N ILE A 187 7.82 17.85 10.08
CA ILE A 187 7.00 18.45 9.03
C ILE A 187 5.52 18.22 9.39
N PRO A 188 4.68 19.29 9.46
CA PRO A 188 3.25 19.17 9.73
C PRO A 188 2.46 18.54 8.57
#